data_AF-A0A0V1PU55-F1
#
_entry.id   AF-A0A0V1PU55-F1
#
_cell.length_a   1.000
_cell.length_b   1.000
_cell.length_c   1.000
_cell.angle_alpha   90.00
_cell.angle_beta   90.00
_cell.angle_gamma   90.00
#
_symmetry.space_group_name_H-M   'P 1'
#
loop_
_entity.id
_entity.type
_entity.pdbx_description
1 polymer ?
#
loop_
_entity_poly.entity_id
_entity_poly.type
_entity_poly.pdbx_seq_one_letter_code
_entity_poly.pdbx_strand_id
1 'polypeptide(L)'
;MKNESNANASLANKLEVVDINDYKAESKEPIVPHERQIVDDVIAIWKQDPSTETLGISKLHALVKDRHQNWSVSEKRVKTLLKSFGLLTNNASNQQFTYVNEIKSLDTPDIDLPEKVHIVMTAKRGKGLYAKNKIAKGDLIWEETQLFYIPPLANVNLIKGGKACSYCGKLLTQSSSNAGISVLKGLDCNVCSENWCSQTCKKIDFQLHGMLKHNLYNPKPSGGSKKLINANAFLELQDYCLKEQWNALYAITIIYANIITDKSGIKGKQFKAMARVSQDVRYKALNSSAGAFDNLQGGALFVEEQQERLWKEGYTMFRNVFPKSEESGDITYQEFMYMMGTYNINNLDSCIYLTQSHLNHNCDPNTSVETSTTVRTDGLKVFAARDIRAGEELTTTYVNPAYTVQQRQRELRVNWGFKCGCQKCKDDLKCQQRRKSSSTPAAKESKGIREMLIDTKKEIGDEEIELEIPSHHDGERRKSVRFDEKVIAVSE
;
A
#
# COMPACT_ATOMS: atom_id res chain seq x y z
N MET A 1 -15.65 -71.84 -38.58
CA MET A 1 -15.21 -72.56 -37.36
C MET A 1 -14.03 -71.79 -36.78
N LYS A 2 -13.98 -71.57 -35.44
CA LYS A 2 -12.84 -71.25 -34.54
C LYS A 2 -11.60 -70.49 -35.11
N ASN A 3 -10.92 -69.53 -34.50
CA ASN A 3 -10.91 -68.72 -33.25
C ASN A 3 -9.92 -67.55 -33.59
N GLU A 4 -9.76 -66.39 -32.94
CA GLU A 4 -10.31 -65.65 -31.79
C GLU A 4 -10.18 -64.14 -32.20
N SER A 5 -10.80 -63.10 -31.64
CA SER A 5 -11.44 -62.83 -30.34
C SER A 5 -10.53 -62.77 -29.10
N ASN A 6 -9.32 -62.21 -29.23
CA ASN A 6 -8.54 -61.62 -28.12
C ASN A 6 -7.33 -60.79 -28.63
N ALA A 7 -7.47 -59.47 -28.80
CA ALA A 7 -6.31 -58.59 -29.04
C ALA A 7 -6.51 -57.12 -28.63
N ASN A 8 -7.69 -56.51 -28.86
CA ASN A 8 -7.92 -55.06 -28.66
C ASN A 8 -8.98 -54.69 -27.59
N ALA A 9 -9.42 -55.65 -26.77
CA ALA A 9 -10.33 -55.38 -25.64
C ALA A 9 -9.61 -54.85 -24.38
N SER A 10 -8.29 -54.63 -24.44
CA SER A 10 -7.46 -54.32 -23.25
C SER A 10 -7.08 -52.85 -23.09
N LEU A 11 -7.38 -51.96 -24.05
CA LEU A 11 -6.97 -50.55 -24.01
C LEU A 11 -8.12 -49.52 -24.02
N ALA A 12 -9.38 -49.96 -23.89
CA ALA A 12 -10.54 -49.06 -23.89
C ALA A 12 -11.00 -48.59 -22.49
N ASN A 13 -10.50 -49.20 -21.41
CA ASN A 13 -11.04 -49.03 -20.03
C ASN A 13 -10.10 -48.24 -19.08
N LYS A 14 -9.35 -47.24 -19.56
CA LYS A 14 -8.54 -46.33 -18.72
C LYS A 14 -8.46 -44.88 -19.23
N LEU A 15 -9.55 -44.35 -19.80
CA LEU A 15 -9.70 -42.92 -20.06
C LEU A 15 -11.04 -42.44 -19.51
N GLU A 16 -11.02 -42.04 -18.24
CA GLU A 16 -12.12 -41.29 -17.64
C GLU A 16 -11.93 -39.82 -18.05
N VAL A 17 -12.75 -39.35 -18.99
CA VAL A 17 -12.79 -37.94 -19.38
C VAL A 17 -13.55 -37.20 -18.27
N VAL A 18 -12.80 -36.65 -17.32
CA VAL A 18 -13.35 -35.79 -16.28
C VAL A 18 -13.65 -34.42 -16.87
N ASP A 19 -14.93 -34.10 -17.03
CA ASP A 19 -15.36 -32.75 -17.39
C ASP A 19 -14.96 -31.76 -16.28
N ILE A 20 -14.08 -30.81 -16.60
CA ILE A 20 -13.64 -29.76 -15.68
C ILE A 20 -14.70 -28.64 -15.66
N ASN A 21 -15.92 -29.01 -15.29
CA ASN A 21 -17.04 -28.10 -15.05
C ASN A 21 -17.92 -28.67 -13.94
N ASP A 22 -17.39 -28.63 -12.71
CA ASP A 22 -18.11 -28.90 -11.46
C ASP A 22 -19.14 -27.78 -11.14
N TYR A 23 -19.86 -27.28 -12.15
CA TYR A 23 -21.01 -26.40 -11.97
C TYR A 23 -22.20 -27.22 -11.48
N LYS A 24 -22.14 -27.63 -10.22
CA LYS A 24 -23.32 -28.09 -9.49
C LYS A 24 -24.30 -26.92 -9.49
N ALA A 25 -25.45 -27.09 -10.14
CA ALA A 25 -26.53 -26.13 -10.08
C ALA A 25 -26.85 -25.85 -8.61
N GLU A 26 -26.68 -24.59 -8.18
CA GLU A 26 -26.95 -24.21 -6.80
C GLU A 26 -28.38 -24.61 -6.44
N SER A 27 -28.55 -25.23 -5.26
CA SER A 27 -29.87 -25.62 -4.81
C SER A 27 -30.76 -24.37 -4.71
N LYS A 28 -31.97 -24.46 -5.28
CA LYS A 28 -32.99 -23.39 -5.19
C LYS A 28 -33.59 -23.26 -3.78
N GLU A 29 -33.05 -23.99 -2.80
CA GLU A 29 -33.49 -23.95 -1.42
C GLU A 29 -32.95 -22.68 -0.74
N PRO A 30 -33.75 -21.99 0.10
CA PRO A 30 -33.33 -20.76 0.74
C PRO A 30 -32.28 -21.03 1.83
N ILE A 31 -31.00 -20.85 1.50
CA ILE A 31 -29.89 -20.96 2.44
C ILE A 31 -29.94 -19.78 3.41
N VAL A 32 -29.86 -20.01 4.72
CA VAL A 32 -29.65 -18.94 5.71
C VAL A 32 -28.13 -18.73 5.85
N PRO A 33 -27.51 -17.72 5.20
CA PRO A 33 -26.06 -17.55 5.28
C PRO A 33 -25.61 -17.25 6.71
N HIS A 34 -24.40 -17.70 7.03
CA HIS A 34 -23.71 -17.36 8.27
C HIS A 34 -23.41 -15.86 8.31
N GLU A 35 -23.31 -15.28 9.51
CA GLU A 35 -23.11 -13.83 9.69
C GLU A 35 -21.87 -13.31 8.96
N ARG A 36 -20.79 -14.09 8.98
CA ARG A 36 -19.54 -13.80 8.24
C ARG A 36 -19.78 -13.69 6.73
N GLN A 37 -20.47 -14.66 6.12
CA GLN A 37 -20.72 -14.68 4.67
C GLN A 37 -21.45 -13.41 4.18
N ILE A 38 -22.41 -12.90 4.96
CA ILE A 38 -23.12 -11.65 4.64
C ILE A 38 -22.16 -10.44 4.69
N VAL A 39 -21.28 -10.39 5.69
CA VAL A 39 -20.31 -9.29 5.86
C VAL A 39 -19.21 -9.34 4.79
N ASP A 40 -18.68 -10.54 4.53
CA ASP A 40 -17.63 -10.79 3.54
C ASP A 40 -18.12 -10.48 2.11
N ASP A 41 -19.38 -10.78 1.77
CA ASP A 41 -19.95 -10.44 0.47
C ASP A 41 -20.21 -8.93 0.30
N VAL A 42 -20.70 -8.25 1.35
CA VAL A 42 -20.78 -6.77 1.37
C VAL A 42 -19.41 -6.14 1.15
N ILE A 43 -18.37 -6.70 1.75
CA ILE A 43 -16.99 -6.25 1.54
C ILE A 43 -16.49 -6.56 0.13
N ALA A 44 -16.85 -7.70 -0.46
CA ALA A 44 -16.53 -8.03 -1.84
C ALA A 44 -17.19 -7.04 -2.83
N ILE A 45 -18.43 -6.63 -2.57
CA ILE A 45 -19.12 -5.55 -3.30
C ILE A 45 -18.31 -4.24 -3.19
N TRP A 46 -17.91 -3.85 -1.99
CA TRP A 46 -17.11 -2.63 -1.75
C TRP A 46 -15.69 -2.68 -2.35
N LYS A 47 -15.09 -3.86 -2.48
CA LYS A 47 -13.80 -4.06 -3.18
C LYS A 47 -13.95 -3.93 -4.70
N GLN A 48 -15.02 -4.48 -5.27
CA GLN A 48 -15.29 -4.42 -6.72
C GLN A 48 -15.72 -3.02 -7.18
N ASP A 49 -16.56 -2.32 -6.40
CA ASP A 49 -16.89 -0.91 -6.62
C ASP A 49 -16.84 -0.11 -5.30
N PRO A 50 -15.73 0.59 -5.01
CA PRO A 50 -15.60 1.44 -3.82
C PRO A 50 -16.62 2.58 -3.71
N SER A 51 -17.34 2.93 -4.78
CA SER A 51 -18.43 3.90 -4.72
C SER A 51 -19.60 3.39 -3.86
N THR A 52 -19.75 2.06 -3.78
CA THR A 52 -20.84 1.39 -3.06
C THR A 52 -20.71 1.43 -1.54
N GLU A 53 -19.56 1.81 -0.97
CA GLU A 53 -19.37 2.12 0.47
C GLU A 53 -20.31 3.27 0.94
N THR A 54 -20.83 4.07 0.02
CA THR A 54 -21.72 5.22 0.29
C THR A 54 -23.21 4.92 0.06
N LEU A 55 -23.59 3.68 -0.22
CA LEU A 55 -25.00 3.31 -0.46
C LEU A 55 -25.81 3.18 0.84
N GLY A 56 -27.11 3.44 0.73
CA GLY A 56 -28.09 3.08 1.76
C GLY A 56 -28.24 1.56 1.86
N ILE A 57 -28.61 1.06 3.04
CA ILE A 57 -28.64 -0.39 3.32
C ILE A 57 -29.58 -1.15 2.39
N SER A 58 -30.71 -0.56 1.98
CA SER A 58 -31.65 -1.17 1.03
C SER A 58 -31.01 -1.45 -0.33
N LYS A 59 -30.14 -0.55 -0.82
CA LYS A 59 -29.39 -0.76 -2.08
C LYS A 59 -28.25 -1.77 -1.91
N LEU A 60 -27.57 -1.75 -0.77
CA LEU A 60 -26.51 -2.70 -0.47
C LEU A 60 -27.05 -4.13 -0.28
N HIS A 61 -28.20 -4.28 0.37
CA HIS A 61 -28.95 -5.52 0.48
C HIS A 61 -29.43 -6.05 -0.87
N ALA A 62 -29.87 -5.16 -1.77
CA ALA A 62 -30.20 -5.54 -3.15
C ALA A 62 -28.98 -6.12 -3.90
N LEU A 63 -27.79 -5.52 -3.75
CA LEU A 63 -26.55 -6.05 -4.36
C LEU A 63 -26.13 -7.41 -3.80
N VAL A 64 -26.27 -7.64 -2.49
CA VAL A 64 -26.05 -8.97 -1.87
C VAL A 64 -27.05 -10.00 -2.41
N LYS A 65 -28.31 -9.59 -2.60
CA LYS A 65 -29.36 -10.45 -3.17
C LYS A 65 -29.22 -10.74 -4.66
N ASP A 66 -28.63 -9.83 -5.41
CA ASP A 66 -28.30 -10.01 -6.84
C ASP A 66 -27.20 -11.07 -7.02
N ARG A 67 -26.15 -10.99 -6.18
CA ARG A 67 -25.05 -11.97 -6.12
C ARG A 67 -25.49 -13.35 -5.60
N HIS A 68 -26.35 -13.37 -4.58
CA HIS A 68 -26.77 -14.60 -3.89
C HIS A 68 -28.31 -14.69 -3.81
N GLN A 69 -28.92 -15.10 -4.91
CA GLN A 69 -30.39 -15.12 -5.03
C GLN A 69 -31.06 -16.07 -4.00
N ASN A 70 -30.41 -17.21 -3.72
CA ASN A 70 -30.82 -18.22 -2.74
C ASN A 70 -30.62 -17.81 -1.26
N TRP A 71 -29.89 -16.72 -0.95
CA TRP A 71 -29.64 -16.34 0.44
C TRP A 71 -30.86 -15.72 1.13
N SER A 72 -31.32 -16.34 2.21
CA SER A 72 -32.32 -15.80 3.14
C SER A 72 -31.67 -14.77 4.08
N VAL A 73 -31.49 -13.56 3.56
CA VAL A 73 -30.97 -12.40 4.27
C VAL A 73 -31.93 -11.21 4.15
N SER A 74 -32.18 -10.51 5.25
CA SER A 74 -33.03 -9.31 5.31
C SER A 74 -32.22 -8.04 5.47
N GLU A 75 -32.75 -6.90 5.00
CA GLU A 75 -32.11 -5.58 5.14
C GLU A 75 -31.77 -5.27 6.61
N LYS A 76 -32.65 -5.62 7.56
CA LYS A 76 -32.42 -5.47 9.00
C LYS A 76 -31.23 -6.32 9.47
N ARG A 77 -31.06 -7.55 8.96
CA ARG A 77 -29.92 -8.41 9.29
C ARG A 77 -28.61 -7.83 8.76
N VAL A 78 -28.58 -7.38 7.50
CA VAL A 78 -27.43 -6.65 6.92
C VAL A 78 -27.09 -5.42 7.78
N LYS A 79 -28.08 -4.59 8.12
CA LYS A 79 -27.89 -3.40 8.97
C LYS A 79 -27.30 -3.73 10.33
N THR A 80 -27.83 -4.75 11.02
CA THR A 80 -27.34 -5.14 12.35
C THR A 80 -25.91 -5.65 12.29
N LEU A 81 -25.58 -6.50 11.31
CA LEU A 81 -24.22 -7.03 11.13
C LEU A 81 -23.23 -5.92 10.78
N LEU A 82 -23.54 -5.06 9.80
CA LEU A 82 -22.67 -3.92 9.50
C LEU A 82 -22.56 -2.95 10.70
N LYS A 83 -23.54 -2.91 11.62
CA LYS A 83 -23.42 -2.14 12.86
C LYS A 83 -22.48 -2.81 13.85
N SER A 84 -22.61 -4.12 14.09
CA SER A 84 -21.78 -4.85 15.06
C SER A 84 -20.31 -4.95 14.61
N PHE A 85 -20.06 -5.01 13.30
CA PHE A 85 -18.71 -5.00 12.71
C PHE A 85 -18.16 -3.58 12.43
N GLY A 86 -18.86 -2.51 12.80
CA GLY A 86 -18.36 -1.12 12.65
C GLY A 86 -18.34 -0.56 11.22
N LEU A 87 -19.04 -1.22 10.30
CA LEU A 87 -19.03 -0.96 8.85
C LEU A 87 -20.15 -0.01 8.38
N LEU A 88 -21.08 0.42 9.25
CA LEU A 88 -22.13 1.38 8.89
C LEU A 88 -21.62 2.83 8.76
N THR A 89 -21.65 3.36 7.54
CA THR A 89 -21.36 4.76 7.21
C THR A 89 -22.54 5.73 7.39
N ASN A 90 -23.77 5.21 7.55
CA ASN A 90 -25.02 5.97 7.38
C ASN A 90 -25.64 6.58 8.65
N ASN A 91 -24.92 6.65 9.78
CA ASN A 91 -25.35 7.41 10.95
C ASN A 91 -24.52 8.69 11.08
N ALA A 92 -25.17 9.86 11.12
CA ALA A 92 -24.51 11.15 11.31
C ALA A 92 -23.72 11.30 12.63
N SER A 93 -23.89 10.35 13.56
CA SER A 93 -23.18 10.24 14.84
C SER A 93 -21.96 9.31 14.84
N ASN A 94 -21.77 8.45 13.83
CA ASN A 94 -20.59 7.58 13.73
C ASN A 94 -19.59 8.18 12.73
N GLN A 95 -18.75 9.11 13.20
CA GLN A 95 -17.59 9.55 12.44
C GLN A 95 -16.68 8.33 12.15
N GLN A 96 -16.41 8.06 10.87
CA GLN A 96 -15.42 7.04 10.47
C GLN A 96 -14.10 7.29 11.21
N PHE A 97 -13.56 6.29 11.89
CA PHE A 97 -12.41 6.43 12.78
C PHE A 97 -11.21 7.11 12.09
N THR A 98 -10.66 8.11 12.78
CA THR A 98 -9.51 8.94 12.41
C THR A 98 -8.63 9.10 13.65
N TYR A 99 -7.35 8.80 13.53
CA TYR A 99 -6.38 8.85 14.64
C TYR A 99 -5.40 10.03 14.55
N VAL A 100 -5.67 11.04 13.71
CA VAL A 100 -4.80 12.23 13.58
C VAL A 100 -4.51 12.93 14.92
N ASN A 101 -5.47 12.92 15.85
CA ASN A 101 -5.33 13.49 17.19
C ASN A 101 -4.41 12.65 18.12
N GLU A 102 -4.13 11.39 17.75
CA GLU A 102 -3.19 10.50 18.44
C GLU A 102 -1.78 10.55 17.84
N ILE A 103 -1.61 11.21 16.69
CA ILE A 103 -0.30 11.47 16.10
C ILE A 103 0.40 12.56 16.91
N LYS A 104 1.51 12.21 17.53
CA LYS A 104 2.40 13.13 18.25
C LYS A 104 3.58 13.48 17.37
N SER A 105 4.10 14.69 17.54
CA SER A 105 5.29 15.17 16.86
C SER A 105 5.99 16.16 17.78
N LEU A 106 7.32 16.12 17.82
CA LEU A 106 8.13 17.01 18.64
C LEU A 106 9.00 17.91 17.74
N ASP A 107 9.61 18.92 18.32
CA ASP A 107 10.61 19.71 17.61
C ASP A 107 11.82 18.82 17.26
N THR A 108 12.32 18.96 16.03
CA THR A 108 13.34 18.06 15.49
C THR A 108 14.73 18.55 15.91
N PRO A 109 15.47 17.82 16.76
CA PRO A 109 16.74 18.28 17.27
C PRO A 109 17.84 18.20 16.21
N ASP A 110 18.76 19.17 16.26
CA ASP A 110 19.97 19.20 15.45
C ASP A 110 19.69 19.04 13.93
N ILE A 111 18.55 19.58 13.46
CA ILE A 111 18.17 19.57 12.05
C ILE A 111 18.82 20.77 11.32
N ASP A 112 19.62 20.45 10.31
CA ASP A 112 20.07 21.44 9.34
C ASP A 112 18.99 21.58 8.24
N LEU A 113 18.42 22.77 8.09
CA LEU A 113 17.30 23.02 7.18
C LEU A 113 17.78 23.73 5.92
N PRO A 114 17.35 23.28 4.72
CA PRO A 114 17.70 23.93 3.46
C PRO A 114 17.37 25.43 3.46
N GLU A 115 18.22 26.22 2.80
CA GLU A 115 18.17 27.69 2.80
C GLU A 115 16.76 28.23 2.50
N LYS A 116 16.07 27.65 1.51
CA LYS A 116 14.76 28.11 1.03
C LYS A 116 13.58 27.78 1.96
N VAL A 117 13.75 26.95 3.00
CA VAL A 117 12.65 26.41 3.81
C VAL A 117 12.83 26.61 5.32
N HIS A 118 11.72 26.63 6.05
CA HIS A 118 11.69 26.57 7.51
C HIS A 118 10.54 25.67 7.99
N ILE A 119 10.65 25.15 9.21
CA ILE A 119 9.56 24.42 9.86
C ILE A 119 8.67 25.43 10.60
N VAL A 120 7.35 25.25 10.49
CA VAL A 120 6.35 25.95 11.30
C VAL A 120 5.46 24.92 11.98
N MET A 121 5.21 25.09 13.29
CA MET A 121 4.25 24.29 14.04
C MET A 121 2.86 24.93 13.91
N THR A 122 1.87 24.15 13.43
CA THR A 122 0.50 24.61 13.24
C THR A 122 -0.46 23.84 14.14
N ALA A 123 -1.43 24.53 14.74
CA ALA A 123 -2.43 23.90 15.62
C ALA A 123 -3.36 22.90 14.91
N LYS A 124 -3.43 22.92 13.57
CA LYS A 124 -4.33 22.06 12.77
C LYS A 124 -3.64 20.95 11.99
N ARG A 125 -2.34 21.08 11.69
CA ARG A 125 -1.58 20.14 10.86
C ARG A 125 -0.30 19.62 11.52
N GLY A 126 0.01 20.05 12.75
CA GLY A 126 1.31 19.80 13.36
C GLY A 126 2.41 20.55 12.60
N LYS A 127 3.59 19.94 12.51
CA LYS A 127 4.73 20.49 11.75
C LYS A 127 4.40 20.55 10.25
N GLY A 128 4.84 21.61 9.59
CA GLY A 128 4.88 21.71 8.14
C GLY A 128 6.12 22.48 7.70
N LEU A 129 6.59 22.23 6.47
CA LEU A 129 7.60 23.08 5.82
C LEU A 129 6.93 24.27 5.14
N TYR A 130 7.58 25.44 5.21
CA TYR A 130 7.12 26.68 4.60
C TYR A 130 8.26 27.34 3.83
N ALA A 131 7.94 27.90 2.66
CA ALA A 131 8.91 28.63 1.85
C ALA A 131 9.30 29.95 2.55
N LYS A 132 10.60 30.22 2.72
CA LYS A 132 11.09 31.52 3.22
C LYS A 132 10.89 32.63 2.18
N ASN A 133 11.16 32.31 0.92
CA ASN A 133 11.17 33.23 -0.22
C ASN A 133 10.20 32.76 -1.32
N LYS A 134 9.97 33.58 -2.37
CA LYS A 134 9.32 33.09 -3.59
C LYS A 134 10.19 32.01 -4.25
N ILE A 135 9.57 30.95 -4.75
CA ILE A 135 10.23 29.89 -5.52
C ILE A 135 9.49 29.76 -6.86
N ALA A 136 10.22 29.69 -7.98
CA ALA A 136 9.63 29.56 -9.31
C ALA A 136 9.34 28.09 -9.63
N LYS A 137 8.34 27.82 -10.49
CA LYS A 137 8.07 26.48 -11.00
C LYS A 137 9.34 25.86 -11.62
N GLY A 138 9.67 24.63 -11.21
CA GLY A 138 10.84 23.88 -11.69
C GLY A 138 12.10 24.08 -10.87
N ASP A 139 12.16 25.07 -9.97
CA ASP A 139 13.32 25.29 -9.10
C ASP A 139 13.54 24.08 -8.17
N LEU A 140 14.79 23.66 -8.03
CA LEU A 140 15.22 22.79 -6.93
C LEU A 140 15.06 23.56 -5.61
N ILE A 141 14.29 23.00 -4.68
CA ILE A 141 14.10 23.54 -3.33
C ILE A 141 15.19 23.01 -2.41
N TRP A 142 15.40 21.69 -2.40
CA TRP A 142 16.53 21.02 -1.73
C TRP A 142 16.78 19.61 -2.28
N GLU A 143 17.94 19.06 -1.93
CA GLU A 143 18.28 17.65 -2.07
C GLU A 143 18.67 17.08 -0.70
N GLU A 144 18.35 15.80 -0.45
CA GLU A 144 18.49 15.19 0.88
C GLU A 144 18.86 13.70 0.79
N THR A 145 19.86 13.28 1.56
CA THR A 145 20.19 11.87 1.76
C THR A 145 19.40 11.27 2.92
N GLN A 146 19.10 9.98 2.82
CA GLN A 146 18.26 9.27 3.79
C GLN A 146 18.91 9.16 5.18
N LEU A 147 18.13 9.44 6.23
CA LEU A 147 18.52 9.24 7.63
C LEU A 147 18.67 7.75 7.95
N PHE A 148 17.74 6.95 7.42
CA PHE A 148 17.76 5.49 7.44
C PHE A 148 17.40 4.94 6.05
N TYR A 149 18.16 3.94 5.61
CA TYR A 149 17.84 3.13 4.44
C TYR A 149 17.42 1.73 4.90
N ILE A 150 16.32 1.20 4.36
CA ILE A 150 15.84 -0.15 4.61
C ILE A 150 15.93 -0.92 3.29
N PRO A 151 16.74 -1.99 3.19
CA PRO A 151 16.72 -2.87 2.02
C PRO A 151 15.30 -3.44 1.81
N PRO A 152 14.78 -3.52 0.57
CA PRO A 152 13.48 -4.14 0.33
C PRO A 152 13.47 -5.59 0.82
N LEU A 153 12.51 -5.96 1.67
CA LEU A 153 12.41 -7.31 2.27
C LEU A 153 12.36 -8.41 1.20
N ALA A 154 11.65 -8.17 0.09
CA ALA A 154 11.58 -9.07 -1.06
C ALA A 154 12.96 -9.40 -1.67
N ASN A 155 13.96 -8.53 -1.51
CA ASN A 155 15.30 -8.72 -2.05
C ASN A 155 16.24 -9.47 -1.08
N VAL A 156 15.82 -9.78 0.15
CA VAL A 156 16.69 -10.42 1.16
C VAL A 156 17.35 -11.70 0.68
N ASN A 157 16.61 -12.59 -0.01
CA ASN A 157 17.18 -13.83 -0.56
C ASN A 157 18.21 -13.56 -1.67
N LEU A 158 18.02 -12.51 -2.46
CA LEU A 158 18.96 -12.10 -3.50
C LEU A 158 20.20 -11.45 -2.88
N ILE A 159 20.04 -10.72 -1.77
CA ILE A 159 21.14 -10.17 -0.97
C ILE A 159 21.97 -11.31 -0.37
N LYS A 160 21.35 -12.23 0.38
CA LYS A 160 22.01 -13.43 0.97
C LYS A 160 22.76 -14.25 -0.08
N GLY A 161 22.19 -14.38 -1.28
CA GLY A 161 22.79 -15.08 -2.41
C GLY A 161 23.81 -14.27 -3.24
N GLY A 162 24.21 -13.06 -2.80
CA GLY A 162 25.19 -12.23 -3.48
C GLY A 162 24.75 -11.61 -4.81
N LYS A 163 23.47 -11.73 -5.17
CA LYS A 163 22.84 -11.24 -6.41
C LYS A 163 22.24 -9.83 -6.29
N ALA A 164 22.16 -9.29 -5.08
CA ALA A 164 21.74 -7.92 -4.81
C ALA A 164 22.67 -7.28 -3.77
N CYS A 165 22.76 -5.95 -3.79
CA CYS A 165 23.61 -5.20 -2.86
C CYS A 165 23.11 -5.32 -1.40
N SER A 166 23.98 -5.69 -0.45
CA SER A 166 23.67 -5.72 1.00
C SER A 166 23.00 -4.45 1.49
N TYR A 167 23.58 -3.30 1.16
CA TYR A 167 23.05 -1.99 1.57
C TYR A 167 21.78 -1.61 0.80
N CYS A 168 21.88 -1.35 -0.51
CA CYS A 168 20.80 -0.70 -1.24
C CYS A 168 19.77 -1.67 -1.85
N GLY A 169 19.99 -2.98 -1.77
CA GLY A 169 19.11 -3.99 -2.37
C GLY A 169 19.04 -3.97 -3.90
N LYS A 170 19.80 -3.10 -4.58
CA LYS A 170 19.89 -3.05 -6.05
C LYS A 170 20.43 -4.38 -6.59
N LEU A 171 19.76 -4.93 -7.60
CA LEU A 171 20.23 -6.13 -8.29
C LEU A 171 21.61 -5.90 -8.90
N LEU A 172 22.52 -6.84 -8.69
CA LEU A 172 23.84 -6.84 -9.27
C LEU A 172 23.75 -7.56 -10.61
N THR A 173 24.00 -6.85 -11.70
CA THR A 173 24.09 -7.45 -13.03
C THR A 173 25.24 -8.45 -13.04
N GLN A 174 24.93 -9.74 -13.21
CA GLN A 174 25.95 -10.71 -13.58
C GLN A 174 26.50 -10.28 -14.94
N SER A 175 27.75 -9.82 -14.98
CA SER A 175 28.41 -9.50 -16.24
C SER A 175 28.67 -10.80 -16.99
N SER A 176 27.80 -11.12 -17.94
CA SER A 176 27.95 -12.21 -18.92
C SER A 176 29.04 -11.88 -19.96
N SER A 177 30.22 -11.49 -19.48
CA SER A 177 31.44 -11.36 -20.25
C SER A 177 32.30 -12.58 -19.98
N ASN A 178 32.78 -13.25 -21.04
CA ASN A 178 33.64 -14.44 -20.98
C ASN A 178 35.07 -14.12 -20.48
N ALA A 179 35.16 -13.55 -19.27
CA ALA A 179 36.37 -13.37 -18.50
C ALA A 179 36.17 -14.08 -17.16
N GLY A 180 36.89 -15.19 -16.96
CA GLY A 180 36.75 -16.02 -15.77
C GLY A 180 37.04 -15.23 -14.49
N ILE A 181 36.30 -15.54 -13.42
CA ILE A 181 36.48 -14.99 -12.07
C ILE A 181 36.62 -13.46 -12.11
N SER A 182 35.50 -12.76 -12.28
CA SER A 182 35.43 -11.32 -12.02
C SER A 182 35.76 -11.07 -10.54
N VAL A 183 37.04 -10.84 -10.26
CA VAL A 183 37.59 -10.49 -8.95
C VAL A 183 36.76 -9.35 -8.39
N LEU A 184 35.96 -9.65 -7.36
CA LEU A 184 35.22 -8.65 -6.62
C LEU A 184 36.26 -7.71 -6.00
N LYS A 185 36.35 -6.49 -6.53
CA LYS A 185 37.43 -5.53 -6.23
C LYS A 185 37.23 -4.90 -4.85
N GLY A 186 37.28 -5.70 -3.78
CA GLY A 186 37.02 -5.26 -2.41
C GLY A 186 35.60 -4.78 -2.16
N LEU A 187 34.64 -5.19 -3.00
CA LEU A 187 33.19 -4.89 -2.88
C LEU A 187 32.38 -6.08 -2.36
N ASP A 188 33.05 -7.16 -2.02
CA ASP A 188 32.58 -8.39 -1.41
C ASP A 188 32.73 -8.35 0.11
N CYS A 189 31.98 -9.19 0.81
CA CYS A 189 32.17 -9.42 2.23
C CYS A 189 33.13 -10.58 2.49
N ASN A 190 34.12 -10.36 3.36
CA ASN A 190 35.15 -11.35 3.70
C ASN A 190 34.63 -12.50 4.60
N VAL A 191 33.34 -12.53 4.94
CA VAL A 191 32.74 -13.47 5.92
C VAL A 191 31.49 -14.18 5.40
N CYS A 192 30.73 -13.55 4.49
CA CYS A 192 29.52 -14.13 3.90
C CYS A 192 29.42 -13.80 2.40
N SER A 193 28.53 -14.48 1.68
CA SER A 193 28.37 -14.36 0.22
C SER A 193 27.78 -13.03 -0.29
N GLU A 194 27.57 -12.04 0.59
CA GLU A 194 26.94 -10.78 0.23
C GLU A 194 27.93 -9.76 -0.37
N ASN A 195 27.42 -8.92 -1.27
CA ASN A 195 28.23 -7.97 -2.03
C ASN A 195 27.63 -6.55 -1.96
N TRP A 196 28.43 -5.54 -2.27
CA TRP A 196 28.04 -4.14 -2.40
C TRP A 196 28.15 -3.67 -3.86
N CYS A 197 27.19 -2.88 -4.36
CA CYS A 197 27.24 -2.39 -5.74
C CYS A 197 28.24 -1.23 -5.95
N SER A 198 28.74 -0.62 -4.88
CA SER A 198 29.67 0.51 -4.93
C SER A 198 30.46 0.63 -3.63
N GLN A 199 31.59 1.34 -3.69
CA GLN A 199 32.40 1.62 -2.49
C GLN A 199 31.62 2.51 -1.50
N THR A 200 30.71 3.36 -1.97
CA THR A 200 29.81 4.17 -1.13
C THR A 200 28.89 3.27 -0.31
N CYS A 201 28.19 2.33 -0.96
CA CYS A 201 27.35 1.34 -0.28
C CYS A 201 28.16 0.53 0.76
N LYS A 202 29.37 0.06 0.40
CA LYS A 202 30.23 -0.65 1.35
C LYS A 202 30.62 0.23 2.53
N LYS A 203 31.10 1.46 2.31
CA LYS A 203 31.50 2.39 3.39
C LYS A 203 30.37 2.69 4.38
N ILE A 204 29.13 2.85 3.90
CA ILE A 204 27.97 3.13 4.75
C ILE A 204 27.57 1.90 5.58
N ASP A 205 27.54 0.73 4.96
CA ASP A 205 26.92 -0.49 5.52
C ASP A 205 27.89 -1.39 6.27
N PHE A 206 29.18 -1.42 5.90
CA PHE A 206 30.15 -2.44 6.33
C PHE A 206 30.18 -2.71 7.84
N GLN A 207 30.17 -1.66 8.68
CA GLN A 207 30.14 -1.83 10.13
C GLN A 207 28.81 -2.45 10.60
N LEU A 208 27.68 -1.93 10.12
CA LEU A 208 26.34 -2.36 10.54
C LEU A 208 26.04 -3.77 10.04
N HIS A 209 26.30 -4.05 8.77
CA HIS A 209 26.30 -5.39 8.17
C HIS A 209 27.15 -6.36 9.00
N GLY A 210 28.37 -5.96 9.39
CA GLY A 210 29.25 -6.74 10.25
C GLY A 210 28.60 -7.12 11.59
N MET A 211 27.94 -6.17 12.25
CA MET A 211 27.28 -6.36 13.54
C MET A 211 25.95 -7.13 13.46
N LEU A 212 25.19 -6.95 12.38
CA LEU A 212 23.91 -7.62 12.15
C LEU A 212 24.06 -9.06 11.66
N LYS A 213 25.10 -9.37 10.88
CA LYS A 213 25.22 -10.64 10.15
C LYS A 213 26.39 -11.52 10.57
N HIS A 214 27.39 -11.00 11.29
CA HIS A 214 28.57 -11.78 11.69
C HIS A 214 28.79 -11.80 13.20
N ASN A 215 29.02 -12.99 13.74
CA ASN A 215 29.46 -13.13 15.13
C ASN A 215 30.92 -12.68 15.35
N LEU A 216 31.74 -12.62 14.30
CA LEU A 216 33.18 -12.31 14.38
C LEU A 216 33.48 -10.81 14.63
N TYR A 217 32.64 -9.90 14.14
CA TYR A 217 32.79 -8.45 14.34
C TYR A 217 32.31 -7.97 15.73
N ASN A 218 31.78 -8.89 16.54
CA ASN A 218 31.68 -8.73 17.99
C ASN A 218 32.76 -9.61 18.63
N PRO A 219 34.06 -9.21 18.60
CA PRO A 219 35.10 -9.95 19.28
C PRO A 219 34.73 -10.09 20.75
N LYS A 220 35.07 -11.25 21.34
CA LYS A 220 34.68 -11.64 22.70
C LYS A 220 34.76 -10.43 23.64
N PRO A 221 33.69 -10.08 24.38
CA PRO A 221 33.78 -9.07 25.42
C PRO A 221 34.78 -9.59 26.45
N SER A 222 35.96 -9.00 26.47
CA SER A 222 36.98 -9.21 27.49
C SER A 222 36.44 -8.64 28.81
N GLY A 223 35.65 -9.46 29.51
CA GLY A 223 34.86 -9.06 30.67
C GLY A 223 33.36 -8.97 30.39
N GLY A 224 32.64 -10.07 30.63
CA GLY A 224 31.26 -10.16 31.15
C GLY A 224 30.06 -9.49 30.44
N SER A 225 30.23 -8.46 29.62
CA SER A 225 29.12 -7.66 29.10
C SER A 225 28.41 -8.32 27.90
N LYS A 226 27.07 -8.32 27.90
CA LYS A 226 26.29 -8.81 26.75
C LYS A 226 26.61 -8.01 25.47
N LYS A 227 26.47 -8.66 24.30
CA LYS A 227 26.67 -8.00 22.99
C LYS A 227 25.64 -6.88 22.78
N LEU A 228 26.03 -5.81 22.07
CA LEU A 228 25.08 -4.73 21.71
C LEU A 228 24.03 -5.22 20.69
N ILE A 229 24.45 -6.06 19.75
CA ILE A 229 23.60 -6.71 18.74
C ILE A 229 23.91 -8.21 18.72
N ASN A 230 22.87 -9.03 18.68
CA ASN A 230 22.93 -10.47 18.49
C ASN A 230 22.63 -10.83 17.03
N ALA A 231 23.68 -11.13 16.26
CA ALA A 231 23.56 -11.44 14.83
C ALA A 231 22.70 -12.67 14.54
N ASN A 232 22.72 -13.71 15.39
CA ASN A 232 21.89 -14.90 15.18
C ASN A 232 20.40 -14.57 15.29
N ALA A 233 20.02 -13.87 16.36
CA ALA A 233 18.64 -13.42 16.56
C ALA A 233 18.18 -12.44 15.46
N PHE A 234 19.10 -11.63 14.89
CA PHE A 234 18.76 -10.80 13.73
C PHE A 234 18.45 -11.64 12.48
N LEU A 235 19.23 -12.68 12.21
CA LEU A 235 19.01 -13.56 11.06
C LEU A 235 17.71 -14.36 11.23
N GLU A 236 17.43 -14.87 12.44
CA GLU A 236 16.15 -15.50 12.79
C GLU A 236 14.96 -14.55 12.60
N LEU A 237 15.06 -13.31 13.12
CA LEU A 237 14.04 -12.27 12.92
C LEU A 237 13.87 -11.92 11.44
N GLN A 238 14.95 -11.84 10.66
CA GLN A 238 14.91 -11.55 9.23
C GLN A 238 14.16 -12.65 8.46
N ASP A 239 14.42 -13.92 8.77
CA ASP A 239 13.74 -15.04 8.13
C ASP A 239 12.27 -15.16 8.56
N TYR A 240 11.95 -14.86 9.83
CA TYR A 240 10.56 -14.70 10.27
C TYR A 240 9.85 -13.55 9.56
N CYS A 241 10.47 -12.36 9.45
CA CYS A 241 9.90 -11.23 8.71
C CYS A 241 9.64 -11.60 7.24
N LEU A 242 10.55 -12.35 6.60
CA LEU A 242 10.39 -12.81 5.23
C LEU A 242 9.23 -13.81 5.09
N LYS A 243 9.08 -14.74 6.03
CA LYS A 243 7.96 -15.70 6.08
C LYS A 243 6.62 -14.99 6.24
N GLU A 244 6.50 -14.09 7.21
CA GLU A 244 5.27 -13.35 7.53
C GLU A 244 5.08 -12.08 6.68
N GLN A 245 5.94 -11.82 5.69
CA GLN A 245 5.97 -10.61 4.83
C GLN A 245 5.97 -9.28 5.61
N TRP A 246 6.52 -9.29 6.83
CA TRP A 246 6.38 -8.21 7.81
C TRP A 246 7.46 -7.13 7.67
N ASN A 247 7.32 -6.33 6.61
CA ASN A 247 8.21 -5.21 6.28
C ASN A 247 8.47 -4.24 7.45
N ALA A 248 7.46 -3.92 8.25
CA ALA A 248 7.59 -2.96 9.35
C ALA A 248 8.53 -3.46 10.47
N LEU A 249 8.45 -4.74 10.86
CA LEU A 249 9.33 -5.32 11.88
C LEU A 249 10.79 -5.35 11.41
N TYR A 250 11.02 -5.76 10.15
CA TYR A 250 12.33 -5.74 9.53
C TYR A 250 12.93 -4.32 9.50
N ALA A 251 12.13 -3.33 9.08
CA ALA A 251 12.51 -1.94 9.02
C ALA A 251 12.91 -1.36 10.39
N ILE A 252 12.06 -1.52 11.43
CA ILE A 252 12.37 -0.96 12.75
C ILE A 252 13.58 -1.61 13.41
N THR A 253 13.87 -2.88 13.09
CA THR A 253 15.08 -3.58 13.56
C THR A 253 16.33 -2.93 12.97
N ILE A 254 16.34 -2.62 11.67
CA ILE A 254 17.46 -1.92 11.01
C ILE A 254 17.58 -0.47 11.49
N ILE A 255 16.46 0.24 11.66
CA ILE A 255 16.44 1.60 12.21
C ILE A 255 17.02 1.61 13.64
N TYR A 256 16.59 0.68 14.51
CA TYR A 256 17.11 0.62 15.88
C TYR A 256 18.60 0.25 15.93
N ALA A 257 19.04 -0.68 15.09
CA ALA A 257 20.46 -1.03 14.96
C ALA A 257 21.31 0.17 14.51
N ASN A 258 20.79 1.02 13.61
CA ASN A 258 21.42 2.31 13.27
C ASN A 258 21.43 3.30 14.44
N ILE A 259 20.36 3.35 15.24
CA ILE A 259 20.23 4.28 16.38
C ILE A 259 21.23 3.93 17.48
N ILE A 260 21.36 2.65 17.86
CA ILE A 260 22.28 2.24 18.94
C ILE A 260 23.75 2.19 18.52
N THR A 261 24.04 2.21 17.22
CA THR A 261 25.42 2.30 16.69
C THR A 261 25.84 3.72 16.35
N ASP A 262 24.90 4.68 16.32
CA ASP A 262 25.16 6.12 16.16
C ASP A 262 25.84 6.71 17.41
N LYS A 263 27.14 6.98 17.31
CA LYS A 263 27.95 7.58 18.39
C LYS A 263 27.54 9.01 18.75
N SER A 264 26.81 9.72 17.88
CA SER A 264 26.30 11.06 18.18
C SER A 264 25.02 11.02 19.04
N GLY A 265 24.29 9.90 19.00
CA GLY A 265 22.95 9.76 19.58
C GLY A 265 21.87 10.64 18.94
N ILE A 266 22.18 11.37 17.86
CA ILE A 266 21.27 12.31 17.21
C ILE A 266 20.18 11.55 16.43
N LYS A 267 20.53 10.46 15.72
CA LYS A 267 19.56 9.67 14.92
C LYS A 267 18.38 9.19 15.77
N GLY A 268 18.64 8.75 17.00
CA GLY A 268 17.60 8.31 17.93
C GLY A 268 16.66 9.42 18.35
N LYS A 269 17.20 10.61 18.67
CA LYS A 269 16.40 11.79 19.03
C LYS A 269 15.56 12.28 17.85
N GLN A 270 16.15 12.35 16.65
CA GLN A 270 15.48 12.75 15.42
C GLN A 270 14.34 11.81 15.04
N PHE A 271 14.56 10.48 15.08
CA PHE A 271 13.49 9.50 14.85
C PHE A 271 12.36 9.61 15.88
N LYS A 272 12.70 9.85 17.16
CA LYS A 272 11.70 10.09 18.23
C LYS A 272 10.95 11.42 18.08
N ALA A 273 11.45 12.37 17.28
CA ALA A 273 10.82 13.66 17.02
C ALA A 273 9.95 13.74 15.74
N MET A 274 9.97 12.70 14.89
CA MET A 274 9.13 12.59 13.69
C MET A 274 7.63 12.56 14.04
N ALA A 275 6.75 12.46 13.04
CA ALA A 275 5.35 12.12 13.31
C ALA A 275 5.29 10.67 13.84
N ARG A 276 4.71 10.46 15.03
CA ARG A 276 4.65 9.16 15.71
C ARG A 276 3.24 8.86 16.18
N VAL A 277 2.82 7.61 15.99
CA VAL A 277 1.58 7.05 16.51
C VAL A 277 1.82 5.58 16.81
N SER A 278 1.06 4.98 17.72
CA SER A 278 1.16 3.56 18.02
C SER A 278 0.57 2.72 16.89
N GLN A 279 1.16 1.56 16.60
CA GLN A 279 0.74 0.72 15.47
C GLN A 279 -0.66 0.09 15.66
N ASP A 280 -1.10 -0.18 16.89
CA ASP A 280 -2.45 -0.66 17.20
C ASP A 280 -3.52 0.40 16.88
N VAL A 281 -3.22 1.67 17.16
CA VAL A 281 -4.07 2.82 16.83
C VAL A 281 -4.29 2.93 15.33
N ARG A 282 -3.24 2.73 14.53
CA ARG A 282 -3.36 2.65 13.06
C ARG A 282 -4.20 1.47 12.62
N TYR A 283 -4.04 0.31 13.27
CA TYR A 283 -4.78 -0.91 12.96
C TYR A 283 -6.29 -0.77 13.21
N LYS A 284 -6.71 -0.03 14.24
CA LYS A 284 -8.13 0.31 14.48
C LYS A 284 -8.77 1.04 13.29
N ALA A 285 -8.02 1.83 12.53
CA ALA A 285 -8.52 2.49 11.32
C ALA A 285 -8.65 1.56 10.11
N LEU A 286 -7.74 0.58 10.01
CA LEU A 286 -7.85 -0.53 9.05
C LEU A 286 -9.14 -1.30 9.33
N ASN A 287 -9.35 -1.74 10.57
CA ASN A 287 -10.54 -2.47 11.03
C ASN A 287 -11.84 -1.65 10.85
N SER A 288 -11.77 -0.33 11.04
CA SER A 288 -12.85 0.61 10.71
C SER A 288 -12.95 0.93 9.22
N SER A 289 -12.53 0.01 8.34
CA SER A 289 -12.64 0.12 6.89
C SER A 289 -12.92 -1.26 6.28
N ALA A 290 -13.60 -1.27 5.14
CA ALA A 290 -13.89 -2.53 4.42
C ALA A 290 -12.64 -3.32 4.01
N GLY A 291 -11.44 -2.73 4.06
CA GLY A 291 -10.18 -3.38 3.68
C GLY A 291 -9.54 -4.28 4.74
N ALA A 292 -10.03 -4.32 5.98
CA ALA A 292 -9.41 -5.17 7.02
C ALA A 292 -9.58 -6.68 6.81
N PHE A 293 -10.51 -7.08 5.94
CA PHE A 293 -10.86 -8.49 5.71
C PHE A 293 -10.06 -9.10 4.53
N ASP A 294 -8.96 -8.48 4.10
CA ASP A 294 -8.08 -9.06 3.07
C ASP A 294 -7.13 -10.15 3.61
N ASN A 295 -6.83 -10.15 4.91
CA ASN A 295 -5.91 -11.13 5.52
C ASN A 295 -6.62 -11.97 6.60
N LEU A 296 -6.62 -13.29 6.38
CA LEU A 296 -7.11 -14.40 7.23
C LEU A 296 -8.63 -14.63 7.31
N GLN A 297 -9.00 -15.91 7.17
CA GLN A 297 -10.35 -16.43 7.37
C GLN A 297 -10.74 -16.40 8.85
N GLY A 298 -11.46 -15.35 9.26
CA GLY A 298 -12.18 -15.33 10.53
C GLY A 298 -12.25 -13.95 11.17
N GLY A 299 -13.28 -13.18 10.82
CA GLY A 299 -13.90 -12.03 11.55
C GLY A 299 -13.04 -11.13 12.46
N ALA A 300 -13.22 -9.82 12.33
CA ALA A 300 -12.47 -8.73 13.00
C ALA A 300 -11.95 -8.99 14.44
N LEU A 301 -12.74 -9.56 15.36
CA LEU A 301 -12.30 -9.88 16.74
C LEU A 301 -11.21 -10.95 16.81
N PHE A 302 -11.28 -11.99 15.98
CA PHE A 302 -10.30 -13.07 15.94
C PHE A 302 -9.04 -12.64 15.17
N VAL A 303 -9.19 -11.76 14.18
CA VAL A 303 -8.08 -11.03 13.55
C VAL A 303 -7.33 -10.16 14.56
N GLU A 304 -8.01 -9.44 15.46
CA GLU A 304 -7.37 -8.57 16.47
C GLU A 304 -6.53 -9.38 17.47
N GLU A 305 -7.05 -10.48 18.02
CA GLU A 305 -6.26 -11.35 18.91
C GLU A 305 -5.05 -11.99 18.20
N GLN A 306 -5.21 -12.46 16.96
CA GLN A 306 -4.09 -13.01 16.18
C GLN A 306 -3.03 -11.94 15.89
N GLN A 307 -3.46 -10.73 15.53
CA GLN A 307 -2.58 -9.63 15.24
C GLN A 307 -1.79 -9.17 16.48
N GLU A 308 -2.41 -9.14 17.66
CA GLU A 308 -1.73 -8.81 18.91
C GLU A 308 -0.72 -9.88 19.33
N ARG A 309 -1.03 -11.17 19.12
CA ARG A 309 -0.08 -12.28 19.34
C ARG A 309 1.15 -12.14 18.43
N LEU A 310 0.94 -11.85 17.14
CA LEU A 310 2.02 -11.59 16.18
C LEU A 310 2.89 -10.40 16.61
N TRP A 311 2.29 -9.32 17.12
CA TRP A 311 3.04 -8.18 17.68
C TRP A 311 3.87 -8.55 18.92
N LYS A 312 3.34 -9.38 19.83
CA LYS A 312 4.06 -9.87 21.03
C LYS A 312 5.21 -10.82 20.67
N GLU A 313 5.02 -11.68 19.66
CA GLU A 313 6.08 -12.54 19.13
C GLU A 313 7.19 -11.70 18.48
N GLY A 314 6.83 -10.80 17.56
CA GLY A 314 7.78 -9.90 16.89
C GLY A 314 8.56 -9.00 17.88
N TYR A 315 7.90 -8.50 18.94
CA TYR A 315 8.57 -7.77 20.03
C TYR A 315 9.58 -8.63 20.80
N THR A 316 9.26 -9.91 21.02
CA THR A 316 10.17 -10.84 21.71
C THR A 316 11.40 -11.13 20.83
N MET A 317 11.20 -11.42 19.55
CA MET A 317 12.31 -11.57 18.59
C MET A 317 13.16 -10.29 18.52
N PHE A 318 12.52 -9.12 18.45
CA PHE A 318 13.20 -7.82 18.40
C PHE A 318 14.09 -7.59 19.63
N ARG A 319 13.62 -7.90 20.85
CA ARG A 319 14.44 -7.81 22.07
C ARG A 319 15.63 -8.77 22.05
N ASN A 320 15.46 -9.99 21.53
CA ASN A 320 16.55 -10.95 21.39
C ASN A 320 17.69 -10.45 20.48
N VAL A 321 17.41 -9.55 19.53
CA VAL A 321 18.43 -8.87 18.71
C VAL A 321 19.24 -7.86 19.52
N PHE A 322 18.64 -7.21 20.52
CA PHE A 322 19.22 -6.08 21.27
C PHE A 322 19.28 -6.34 22.79
N PRO A 323 20.04 -7.35 23.25
CA PRO A 323 19.93 -7.85 24.62
C PRO A 323 20.41 -6.85 25.69
N LYS A 324 21.23 -5.85 25.35
CA LYS A 324 21.53 -4.73 26.27
C LYS A 324 20.31 -3.85 26.55
N SER A 325 19.52 -3.55 25.52
CA SER A 325 18.32 -2.73 25.63
C SER A 325 17.14 -3.47 26.28
N GLU A 326 17.19 -4.82 26.27
CA GLU A 326 16.30 -5.66 27.07
C GLU A 326 16.65 -5.59 28.57
N GLU A 327 17.94 -5.62 28.94
CA GLU A 327 18.38 -5.54 30.34
C GLU A 327 18.10 -4.18 30.98
N SER A 328 18.31 -3.08 30.25
CA SER A 328 18.02 -1.72 30.74
C SER A 328 16.53 -1.40 30.78
N GLY A 329 15.69 -2.16 30.07
CA GLY A 329 14.27 -1.86 29.89
C GLY A 329 14.00 -0.65 28.98
N ASP A 330 15.01 -0.16 28.24
CA ASP A 330 14.92 1.03 27.38
C ASP A 330 13.84 0.93 26.28
N ILE A 331 13.51 -0.30 25.88
CA ILE A 331 12.50 -0.58 24.85
C ILE A 331 11.34 -1.33 25.50
N THR A 332 10.30 -0.58 25.85
CA THR A 332 9.01 -1.15 26.23
C THR A 332 8.24 -1.62 25.00
N TYR A 333 7.28 -2.53 25.19
CA TYR A 333 6.34 -2.92 24.14
C TYR A 333 5.62 -1.70 23.51
N GLN A 334 5.33 -0.68 24.34
CA GLN A 334 4.73 0.56 23.87
C GLN A 334 5.65 1.33 22.91
N GLU A 335 6.95 1.49 23.23
CA GLU A 335 7.89 2.15 22.32
C GLU A 335 8.10 1.34 21.03
N PHE A 336 8.15 0.01 21.10
CA PHE A 336 8.17 -0.87 19.92
C PHE A 336 6.95 -0.62 19.00
N MET A 337 5.74 -0.53 19.57
CA MET A 337 4.52 -0.22 18.81
C MET A 337 4.55 1.20 18.21
N TYR A 338 5.09 2.20 18.93
CA TYR A 338 5.33 3.53 18.37
C TYR A 338 6.37 3.53 17.26
N MET A 339 7.46 2.76 17.36
CA MET A 339 8.48 2.65 16.31
C MET A 339 7.90 2.10 15.02
N MET A 340 7.07 1.05 15.08
CA MET A 340 6.37 0.52 13.90
C MET A 340 5.43 1.55 13.27
N GLY A 341 4.61 2.23 14.07
CA GLY A 341 3.71 3.26 13.56
C GLY A 341 4.47 4.47 12.98
N THR A 342 5.58 4.88 13.61
CA THR A 342 6.49 5.94 13.14
C THR A 342 7.06 5.57 11.76
N TYR A 343 7.65 4.38 11.61
CA TYR A 343 8.15 3.93 10.31
C TYR A 343 7.04 3.97 9.25
N ASN A 344 5.89 3.37 9.55
CA ASN A 344 4.82 3.22 8.57
C ASN A 344 4.22 4.55 8.07
N ILE A 345 4.23 5.64 8.85
CA ILE A 345 3.69 6.94 8.41
C ILE A 345 4.72 7.92 7.82
N ASN A 346 6.03 7.68 8.03
CA ASN A 346 7.11 8.53 7.49
C ASN A 346 7.94 7.85 6.38
N ASN A 347 7.76 6.55 6.10
CA ASN A 347 8.53 5.88 5.04
C ASN A 347 8.17 6.39 3.64
N LEU A 348 9.21 6.57 2.81
CA LEU A 348 9.13 6.87 1.39
C LEU A 348 10.13 5.97 0.66
N ASP A 349 9.66 5.10 -0.24
CA ASP A 349 10.48 4.17 -1.03
C ASP A 349 11.53 3.36 -0.21
N SER A 350 11.09 2.79 0.92
CA SER A 350 11.96 2.07 1.88
C SER A 350 13.06 2.93 2.54
N CYS A 351 12.91 4.25 2.50
CA CYS A 351 13.80 5.21 3.15
C CYS A 351 13.04 6.04 4.19
N ILE A 352 13.78 6.64 5.12
CA ILE A 352 13.29 7.67 6.04
C ILE A 352 14.15 8.91 5.83
N TYR A 353 13.51 10.03 5.53
CA TYR A 353 14.15 11.33 5.28
C TYR A 353 13.74 12.33 6.36
N LEU A 354 14.68 13.12 6.87
CA LEU A 354 14.47 13.99 8.02
C LEU A 354 13.67 15.23 7.64
N THR A 355 14.09 15.97 6.62
CA THR A 355 13.44 17.18 6.15
C THR A 355 12.16 16.82 5.39
N GLN A 356 12.21 15.89 4.43
CA GLN A 356 11.02 15.53 3.65
C GLN A 356 9.85 15.00 4.48
N SER A 357 10.08 14.34 5.63
CA SER A 357 8.98 13.91 6.54
C SER A 357 8.16 15.07 7.13
N HIS A 358 8.58 16.34 6.93
CA HIS A 358 7.83 17.53 7.31
C HIS A 358 6.93 18.09 6.18
N LEU A 359 6.92 17.48 4.98
CA LEU A 359 6.00 17.86 3.90
C LEU A 359 4.60 17.32 4.18
N ASN A 360 3.64 18.23 4.41
CA ASN A 360 2.25 17.89 4.64
C ASN A 360 1.51 17.48 3.35
N HIS A 361 0.44 16.70 3.50
CA HIS A 361 -0.37 16.26 2.37
C HIS A 361 -1.20 17.37 1.70
N ASN A 362 -1.22 17.43 0.37
CA ASN A 362 -2.29 18.04 -0.40
C ASN A 362 -2.60 17.17 -1.64
N CYS A 363 -3.88 17.04 -2.01
CA CYS A 363 -4.26 16.34 -3.25
C CYS A 363 -3.90 17.13 -4.52
N ASP A 364 -3.62 18.42 -4.36
CA ASP A 364 -3.05 19.30 -5.38
C ASP A 364 -1.75 19.92 -4.79
N PRO A 365 -0.63 19.18 -4.80
CA PRO A 365 0.60 19.58 -4.15
C PRO A 365 1.33 20.70 -4.91
N ASN A 366 2.17 21.46 -4.20
CA ASN A 366 3.04 22.48 -4.79
C ASN A 366 4.51 22.04 -4.91
N THR A 367 4.87 20.87 -4.37
CA THR A 367 6.19 20.25 -4.57
C THR A 367 6.09 18.95 -5.39
N SER A 368 7.12 18.66 -6.18
CA SER A 368 7.42 17.35 -6.76
C SER A 368 8.59 16.74 -5.99
N VAL A 369 8.47 15.47 -5.59
CA VAL A 369 9.54 14.73 -4.89
C VAL A 369 10.04 13.64 -5.82
N GLU A 370 11.32 13.69 -6.17
CA GLU A 370 11.97 12.75 -7.06
C GLU A 370 12.98 11.91 -6.27
N THR A 371 12.79 10.58 -6.24
CA THR A 371 13.70 9.62 -5.62
C THR A 371 14.63 9.02 -6.68
N SER A 372 15.92 8.84 -6.37
CA SER A 372 16.87 8.27 -7.33
C SER A 372 16.61 6.76 -7.55
N THR A 373 16.05 6.43 -8.72
CA THR A 373 15.76 5.04 -9.11
C THR A 373 17.02 4.26 -9.52
N THR A 374 18.04 4.96 -10.03
CA THR A 374 19.27 4.36 -10.55
C THR A 374 20.34 4.16 -9.47
N VAL A 375 20.47 5.11 -8.54
CA VAL A 375 21.50 5.13 -7.50
C VAL A 375 20.86 5.56 -6.18
N ARG A 376 20.36 4.58 -5.41
CA ARG A 376 19.63 4.81 -4.15
C ARG A 376 20.44 5.45 -3.01
N THR A 377 21.73 5.72 -3.20
CA THR A 377 22.56 6.53 -2.28
C THR A 377 22.44 8.03 -2.52
N ASP A 378 21.87 8.46 -3.66
CA ASP A 378 21.74 9.87 -4.02
C ASP A 378 20.54 10.53 -3.32
N GLY A 379 19.74 9.75 -2.58
CA GLY A 379 18.59 10.22 -1.81
C GLY A 379 17.44 10.72 -2.68
N LEU A 380 16.92 11.89 -2.32
CA LEU A 380 15.82 12.57 -3.02
C LEU A 380 16.14 14.01 -3.39
N LYS A 381 15.36 14.54 -4.33
CA LYS A 381 15.32 15.95 -4.73
C LYS A 381 13.89 16.45 -4.67
N VAL A 382 13.69 17.67 -4.17
CA VAL A 382 12.37 18.30 -4.12
C VAL A 382 12.36 19.55 -4.97
N PHE A 383 11.48 19.57 -5.96
CA PHE A 383 11.30 20.67 -6.91
C PHE A 383 9.96 21.37 -6.69
N ALA A 384 9.85 22.63 -7.08
CA ALA A 384 8.58 23.34 -7.10
C ALA A 384 7.71 22.90 -8.31
N ALA A 385 6.55 22.29 -8.05
CA ALA A 385 5.62 21.83 -9.10
C ALA A 385 4.88 23.01 -9.79
N ARG A 386 4.78 24.14 -9.10
CA ARG A 386 4.24 25.43 -9.56
C ARG A 386 4.96 26.57 -8.83
N ASP A 387 4.72 27.82 -9.22
CA ASP A 387 5.16 28.97 -8.43
C ASP A 387 4.64 28.88 -6.99
N ILE A 388 5.54 29.15 -6.03
CA ILE A 388 5.30 29.10 -4.58
C ILE A 388 5.60 30.49 -4.01
N ARG A 389 4.70 31.01 -3.17
CA ARG A 389 4.86 32.32 -2.52
C ARG A 389 5.72 32.21 -1.26
N ALA A 390 6.40 33.29 -0.89
CA ALA A 390 7.00 33.40 0.44
C ALA A 390 5.90 33.22 1.51
N GLY A 391 6.17 32.41 2.54
CA GLY A 391 5.21 32.05 3.59
C GLY A 391 4.16 31.01 3.18
N GLU A 392 4.25 30.39 2.00
CA GLU A 392 3.34 29.31 1.58
C GLU A 392 3.80 27.94 2.15
N GLU A 393 2.85 27.12 2.59
CA GLU A 393 3.11 25.74 3.05
C GLU A 393 3.55 24.85 1.87
N LEU A 394 4.69 24.18 2.00
CA LEU A 394 5.16 23.17 1.07
C LEU A 394 4.45 21.85 1.33
N THR A 395 3.87 21.28 0.27
CA THR A 395 3.01 20.10 0.34
C THR A 395 3.29 19.11 -0.79
N THR A 396 3.21 17.84 -0.44
CA THR A 396 3.30 16.69 -1.37
C THR A 396 2.00 15.89 -1.36
N THR A 397 1.81 14.95 -2.29
CA THR A 397 0.68 14.01 -2.23
C THR A 397 1.11 12.68 -1.62
N TYR A 398 0.29 12.13 -0.71
CA TYR A 398 0.53 10.84 -0.06
C TYR A 398 -0.20 9.69 -0.77
N VAL A 399 -1.16 10.04 -1.63
CA VAL A 399 -2.05 9.13 -2.35
C VAL A 399 -2.07 9.54 -3.82
N ASN A 400 -2.48 8.64 -4.71
CA ASN A 400 -2.51 8.97 -6.14
C ASN A 400 -3.56 10.08 -6.41
N PRO A 401 -3.17 11.26 -6.94
CA PRO A 401 -4.10 12.37 -7.17
C PRO A 401 -5.12 12.09 -8.28
N ALA A 402 -4.87 11.08 -9.14
CA ALA A 402 -5.81 10.61 -10.16
C ALA A 402 -6.95 9.75 -9.61
N TYR A 403 -6.84 9.22 -8.38
CA TYR A 403 -7.92 8.47 -7.74
C TYR A 403 -9.13 9.37 -7.43
N THR A 404 -10.31 8.74 -7.35
CA THR A 404 -11.55 9.43 -6.94
C THR A 404 -11.40 10.02 -5.54
N VAL A 405 -12.19 11.06 -5.22
CA VAL A 405 -12.14 11.66 -3.88
C VAL A 405 -12.48 10.65 -2.76
N GLN A 406 -13.33 9.65 -3.03
CA GLN A 406 -13.61 8.53 -2.11
C GLN A 406 -12.34 7.74 -1.80
N GLN A 407 -11.67 7.23 -2.84
CA GLN A 407 -10.44 6.44 -2.71
C GLN A 407 -9.35 7.24 -1.95
N ARG A 408 -9.11 8.48 -2.34
CA ARG A 408 -8.13 9.35 -1.65
C ARG A 408 -8.49 9.56 -0.18
N GLN A 409 -9.75 9.86 0.15
CA GLN A 409 -10.19 10.02 1.55
C GLN A 409 -10.09 8.72 2.36
N ARG A 410 -10.34 7.56 1.73
CA ARG A 410 -10.23 6.23 2.34
C ARG A 410 -8.79 5.89 2.69
N GLU A 411 -7.87 6.03 1.73
CA GLU A 411 -6.44 5.79 1.91
C GLU A 411 -5.84 6.74 2.95
N LEU A 412 -6.12 8.03 2.88
CA LEU A 412 -5.65 9.02 3.84
C LEU A 412 -6.12 8.72 5.28
N ARG A 413 -7.37 8.27 5.42
CA ARG A 413 -7.93 7.88 6.72
C ARG A 413 -7.30 6.61 7.28
N VAL A 414 -7.09 5.58 6.46
CA VAL A 414 -6.53 4.30 6.91
C VAL A 414 -5.04 4.44 7.21
N ASN A 415 -4.26 4.98 6.27
CA ASN A 415 -2.80 4.95 6.32
C ASN A 415 -2.18 6.09 7.14
N TRP A 416 -2.84 7.26 7.20
CA TRP A 416 -2.39 8.46 7.93
C TRP A 416 -3.41 9.04 8.93
N GLY A 417 -4.59 8.43 9.08
CA GLY A 417 -5.52 8.77 10.17
C GLY A 417 -6.33 10.05 10.01
N PHE A 418 -6.35 10.71 8.85
CA PHE A 418 -7.06 11.98 8.65
C PHE A 418 -7.90 12.03 7.37
N LYS A 419 -8.77 13.04 7.26
CA LYS A 419 -9.57 13.36 6.06
C LYS A 419 -9.08 14.66 5.43
N CYS A 420 -8.83 14.67 4.12
CA CYS A 420 -8.26 15.85 3.46
C CYS A 420 -9.32 16.94 3.25
N GLY A 421 -9.05 18.16 3.74
CA GLY A 421 -9.89 19.34 3.55
C GLY A 421 -9.48 20.25 2.39
N CYS A 422 -8.60 19.80 1.48
CA CYS A 422 -8.04 20.64 0.41
C CYS A 422 -9.10 21.09 -0.61
N GLN A 423 -8.75 22.09 -1.42
CA GLN A 423 -9.65 22.66 -2.42
C GLN A 423 -10.07 21.62 -3.47
N LYS A 424 -9.13 20.84 -4.02
CA LYS A 424 -9.41 19.75 -4.95
C LYS A 424 -10.43 18.74 -4.40
N CYS A 425 -10.34 18.36 -3.12
CA CYS A 425 -11.33 17.48 -2.49
C CYS A 425 -12.73 18.11 -2.42
N LYS A 426 -12.83 19.41 -2.12
CA LYS A 426 -14.12 20.13 -2.09
C LYS A 426 -14.75 20.17 -3.48
N ASP A 427 -13.96 20.42 -4.52
CA ASP A 427 -14.48 20.59 -5.88
C ASP A 427 -14.81 19.24 -6.54
N ASP A 428 -13.99 18.21 -6.33
CA ASP A 428 -14.30 16.83 -6.73
C ASP A 428 -15.64 16.35 -6.11
N LEU A 429 -15.89 16.65 -4.82
CA LEU A 429 -17.15 16.33 -4.13
C LEU A 429 -18.36 17.08 -4.71
N LYS A 430 -18.23 18.39 -4.99
CA LYS A 430 -19.31 19.18 -5.63
C LYS A 430 -19.66 18.62 -7.01
N CYS A 431 -18.67 18.27 -7.82
CA CYS A 431 -18.88 17.68 -9.15
C CYS A 431 -19.65 16.35 -9.07
N GLN A 432 -19.38 15.51 -8.08
CA GLN A 432 -20.13 14.27 -7.85
C GLN A 432 -21.58 14.51 -7.39
N GLN A 433 -21.82 15.51 -6.54
CA GLN A 433 -23.18 15.89 -6.14
C GLN A 433 -24.00 16.34 -7.36
N ARG A 434 -23.42 17.18 -8.23
CA ARG A 434 -24.05 17.63 -9.48
C ARG A 434 -24.44 16.46 -10.39
N ARG A 435 -23.55 15.46 -10.55
CA ARG A 435 -23.84 14.24 -11.32
C ARG A 435 -24.97 13.40 -10.73
N LYS A 436 -25.08 13.31 -9.40
CA LYS A 436 -26.19 12.61 -8.71
C LYS A 436 -27.53 13.36 -8.81
N SER A 437 -27.52 14.69 -8.95
CA SER A 437 -28.75 15.48 -9.19
C SER A 437 -29.21 15.47 -10.65
N SER A 438 -28.32 15.24 -11.63
CA SER A 438 -28.69 15.14 -13.04
C SER A 438 -29.24 13.77 -13.45
N SER A 439 -29.07 12.72 -12.64
CA SER A 439 -29.64 11.40 -12.88
C SER A 439 -31.11 11.33 -12.43
N THR A 440 -31.97 12.08 -13.11
CA THR A 440 -33.43 11.89 -13.10
C THR A 440 -33.74 10.52 -13.74
N PRO A 441 -34.77 9.75 -13.30
CA PRO A 441 -34.93 8.38 -13.78
C PRO A 441 -35.20 8.30 -15.29
N ALA A 442 -34.41 7.47 -16.00
CA ALA A 442 -34.57 7.13 -17.42
C ALA A 442 -35.85 6.28 -17.72
N ALA A 443 -36.89 6.41 -16.89
CA ALA A 443 -38.16 5.72 -17.03
C ALA A 443 -39.02 6.26 -18.20
N LYS A 444 -38.67 7.42 -18.78
CA LYS A 444 -39.27 7.92 -20.03
C LYS A 444 -38.55 7.42 -21.28
N GLU A 445 -37.21 7.33 -21.27
CA GLU A 445 -36.45 6.82 -22.42
C GLU A 445 -36.65 5.33 -22.64
N SER A 446 -36.74 4.51 -21.58
CA SER A 446 -36.98 3.07 -21.74
C SER A 446 -38.35 2.73 -22.37
N LYS A 447 -39.35 3.62 -22.25
CA LYS A 447 -40.61 3.51 -22.99
C LYS A 447 -40.40 3.82 -24.47
N GLY A 448 -39.80 4.96 -24.81
CA GLY A 448 -39.58 5.36 -26.20
C GLY A 448 -38.69 4.38 -26.99
N ILE A 449 -37.65 3.83 -26.35
CA ILE A 449 -36.79 2.80 -26.95
C ILE A 449 -37.59 1.50 -27.15
N ARG A 450 -38.45 1.11 -26.20
CA ARG A 450 -39.29 -0.09 -26.33
C ARG A 450 -40.40 0.07 -27.37
N GLU A 451 -40.98 1.26 -27.52
CA GLU A 451 -41.96 1.57 -28.57
C GLU A 451 -41.30 1.54 -29.96
N MET A 452 -40.13 2.17 -30.14
CA MET A 452 -39.35 2.04 -31.39
C MET A 452 -39.03 0.58 -31.72
N LEU A 453 -38.53 -0.20 -30.76
CA LEU A 453 -38.22 -1.62 -31.00
C LEU A 453 -39.45 -2.48 -31.34
N ILE A 454 -40.64 -2.09 -30.87
CA ILE A 454 -41.90 -2.77 -31.22
C ILE A 454 -42.35 -2.38 -32.63
N ASP A 455 -42.25 -1.11 -33.01
CA ASP A 455 -42.66 -0.65 -34.34
C ASP A 455 -41.68 -1.10 -35.43
N THR A 456 -40.36 -1.05 -35.19
CA THR A 456 -39.36 -1.66 -36.08
C THR A 456 -39.60 -3.18 -36.24
N LYS A 457 -40.04 -3.88 -35.19
CA LYS A 457 -40.39 -5.31 -35.31
C LYS A 457 -41.67 -5.55 -36.12
N LYS A 458 -42.64 -4.61 -36.12
CA LYS A 458 -43.83 -4.70 -36.99
C LYS A 458 -43.51 -4.44 -38.46
N GLU A 459 -42.55 -3.56 -38.75
CA GLU A 459 -42.19 -3.21 -40.13
C GLU A 459 -41.34 -4.28 -40.83
N ILE A 460 -40.50 -5.01 -40.07
CA ILE A 460 -39.54 -5.98 -40.63
C ILE A 460 -40.04 -7.44 -40.56
N GLY A 461 -40.94 -7.77 -39.62
CA GLY A 461 -41.40 -9.14 -39.39
C GLY A 461 -40.38 -9.98 -38.60
N ASP A 462 -40.66 -11.28 -38.45
CA ASP A 462 -39.81 -12.25 -37.73
C ASP A 462 -38.70 -12.88 -38.62
N GLU A 463 -38.28 -12.21 -39.71
CA GLU A 463 -37.13 -12.67 -40.51
C GLU A 463 -35.80 -12.25 -39.86
N GLU A 464 -34.87 -13.20 -39.71
CA GLU A 464 -33.55 -12.94 -39.13
C GLU A 464 -32.73 -12.00 -40.02
N ILE A 465 -32.26 -10.89 -39.44
CA ILE A 465 -31.34 -9.98 -40.13
C ILE A 465 -29.96 -10.64 -40.16
N GLU A 466 -29.64 -11.36 -41.24
CA GLU A 466 -28.26 -11.71 -41.57
C GLU A 466 -27.46 -10.44 -41.87
N LEU A 467 -26.76 -9.95 -40.85
CA LEU A 467 -25.77 -8.89 -40.99
C LEU A 467 -24.53 -9.48 -41.66
N GLU A 468 -24.47 -9.43 -42.99
CA GLU A 468 -23.25 -9.74 -43.75
C GLU A 468 -22.08 -8.89 -43.22
N ILE A 469 -21.07 -9.57 -42.66
CA ILE A 469 -19.82 -8.94 -42.24
C ILE A 469 -18.98 -8.72 -43.50
N PRO A 470 -18.67 -7.48 -43.92
CA PRO A 470 -17.90 -7.26 -45.13
C PRO A 470 -16.51 -7.86 -45.00
N SER A 471 -16.14 -8.75 -45.93
CA SER A 471 -14.90 -9.52 -45.91
C SER A 471 -13.65 -8.73 -46.34
N HIS A 472 -13.79 -7.45 -46.70
CA HIS A 472 -12.68 -6.60 -47.13
C HIS A 472 -12.09 -5.77 -45.98
N HIS A 473 -10.89 -6.16 -45.57
CA HIS A 473 -10.15 -5.58 -44.46
C HIS A 473 -9.17 -4.49 -44.92
N ASP A 474 -9.68 -3.37 -45.45
CA ASP A 474 -8.82 -2.22 -45.76
C ASP A 474 -8.30 -1.56 -44.48
N GLY A 475 -6.98 -1.40 -44.42
CA GLY A 475 -6.18 -1.25 -43.18
C GLY A 475 -6.25 0.09 -42.44
N GLU A 476 -7.34 0.85 -42.51
CA GLU A 476 -7.47 2.09 -41.76
C GLU A 476 -7.94 1.85 -40.30
N ARG A 477 -7.09 2.24 -39.33
CA ARG A 477 -7.48 2.28 -37.92
C ARG A 477 -8.70 3.20 -37.73
N ARG A 478 -9.81 2.65 -37.26
CA ARG A 478 -10.93 3.44 -36.71
C ARG A 478 -10.40 4.42 -35.65
N LYS A 479 -10.48 5.72 -35.93
CA LYS A 479 -10.11 6.78 -34.98
C LYS A 479 -11.10 6.77 -33.81
N SER A 480 -10.61 6.84 -32.58
CA SER A 480 -11.49 6.94 -31.41
C SER A 480 -12.21 8.29 -31.44
N VAL A 481 -13.54 8.26 -31.42
CA VAL A 481 -14.35 9.48 -31.39
C VAL A 481 -14.23 10.10 -30.00
N ARG A 482 -13.43 11.16 -29.88
CA ARG A 482 -13.62 12.15 -28.83
C ARG A 482 -14.70 13.11 -29.32
N PHE A 483 -15.79 13.21 -28.56
CA PHE A 483 -16.64 14.38 -28.64
C PHE A 483 -15.86 15.57 -28.06
N ASP A 484 -15.74 16.65 -28.82
CA ASP A 484 -16.30 17.94 -28.43
C ASP A 484 -16.17 19.02 -29.54
N GLU A 485 -17.17 19.89 -29.58
CA GLU A 485 -17.18 21.29 -30.05
C GLU A 485 -16.99 21.65 -31.55
N LYS A 486 -18.14 21.98 -32.16
CA LYS A 486 -18.44 22.86 -33.33
C LYS A 486 -17.30 23.45 -34.18
N VAL A 487 -17.46 23.30 -35.50
CA VAL A 487 -17.05 24.33 -36.49
C VAL A 487 -18.20 24.54 -37.50
N ILE A 488 -18.45 25.80 -37.89
CA ILE A 488 -19.44 26.20 -38.90
C ILE A 488 -18.74 26.23 -40.26
N ALA A 489 -19.36 25.63 -41.30
CA ALA A 489 -18.91 25.79 -42.67
C ALA A 489 -19.51 27.07 -43.29
N VAL A 490 -18.67 27.87 -43.93
CA VAL A 490 -19.09 28.85 -44.94
C VAL A 490 -18.68 28.27 -46.30
N SER A 491 -19.61 28.28 -47.24
CA SER A 491 -19.42 27.78 -48.60
C SER A 491 -18.83 28.84 -49.52
N GLU A 492 -17.74 28.50 -50.21
CA GLU A 492 -17.70 28.32 -51.67
C GLU A 492 -16.51 27.43 -52.06
#